data_AF-A0A7C6MYP9-F1
#
_entry.id   AF-A0A7C6MYP9-F1
#
_cell.length_a   1.000
_cell.length_b   1.000
_cell.length_c   1.000
_cell.angle_alpha   90.00
_cell.angle_beta   90.00
_cell.angle_gamma   90.00
#
_symmetry.space_group_name_H-M   'P 1'
#
loop_
_entity.id
_entity.type
_entity.pdbx_description
1 polymer ?
#
loop_
_entity_poly.entity_id
_entity_poly.type
_entity_poly.pdbx_seq_one_letter_code
_entity_poly.pdbx_strand_id
1 'polypeptide(L)'
;MEDYKRKRKIQSEVIKTSSYRALIITKYYLTICLAISFLLLAFAGYTESAFYILLTLNAIPPILSYVLKDYSKNRANSWLSSFTEDKTFTLNNLKAIYGYLKVEHIANSVSYLITLVLLILWQYTYISKGGMMQELIYLPTLLLLSSLLVHLVLFIFYIFKIRWDLSNNSL
;
A
#
# COMPACT_ATOMS: atom_id res chain seq x y z
N MET A 1 29.96 -1.64 19.52
CA MET A 1 29.25 -2.55 18.59
C MET A 1 27.72 -2.57 18.83
N GLU A 2 27.25 -2.45 20.07
CA GLU A 2 25.81 -2.38 20.40
C GLU A 2 25.11 -1.09 19.91
N ASP A 3 25.76 0.06 20.01
CA ASP A 3 25.16 1.34 19.59
C ASP A 3 24.88 1.40 18.07
N TYR A 4 25.76 0.79 17.27
CA TYR A 4 25.53 0.62 15.83
C TYR A 4 24.34 -0.29 15.52
N LYS A 5 24.21 -1.42 16.24
CA LYS A 5 23.06 -2.34 16.10
C LYS A 5 21.75 -1.64 16.45
N ARG A 6 21.75 -0.83 17.52
CA ARG A 6 20.59 -0.03 17.95
C ARG A 6 20.19 1.01 16.90
N LYS A 7 21.14 1.80 16.40
CA LYS A 7 20.90 2.81 15.35
C LYS A 7 20.31 2.18 14.08
N ARG A 8 20.85 1.04 13.65
CA ARG A 8 20.32 0.30 12.50
C ARG A 8 18.90 -0.22 12.73
N LYS A 9 18.59 -0.70 13.94
CA LYS A 9 17.23 -1.16 14.30
C LYS A 9 16.23 -0.01 14.26
N ILE A 10 16.57 1.14 14.86
CA ILE A 10 15.75 2.36 14.82
C ILE A 10 15.50 2.80 13.38
N GLN A 11 16.56 2.87 12.55
CA GLN A 11 16.42 3.25 11.15
C GLN A 11 15.50 2.29 10.38
N SER A 12 15.55 0.98 10.65
CA SER A 12 14.64 0.01 10.05
C SER A 12 13.19 0.22 10.48
N GLU A 13 12.93 0.54 11.75
CA GLU A 13 11.59 0.83 12.27
C GLU A 13 11.01 2.11 11.65
N VAL A 14 11.84 3.15 11.48
CA VAL A 14 11.47 4.38 10.76
C VAL A 14 11.08 4.03 9.33
N ILE A 15 11.93 3.34 8.57
CA ILE A 15 11.67 2.99 7.17
C ILE A 15 10.36 2.19 7.02
N LYS A 16 10.13 1.18 7.87
CA LYS A 16 8.91 0.37 7.84
C LYS A 16 7.66 1.20 8.10
N THR A 17 7.73 2.09 9.08
CA THR A 17 6.61 2.94 9.46
C THR A 17 6.33 3.99 8.39
N SER A 18 7.36 4.63 7.84
CA SER A 18 7.23 5.57 6.73
C SER A 18 6.62 4.90 5.50
N SER A 19 7.12 3.72 5.13
CA SER A 19 6.59 2.94 4.01
C SER A 19 5.11 2.54 4.24
N TYR A 20 4.75 2.12 5.45
CA TYR A 20 3.35 1.83 5.78
C TYR A 20 2.44 3.05 5.61
N ARG A 21 2.82 4.20 6.17
CA ARG A 21 2.01 5.43 6.08
C ARG A 21 1.86 5.91 4.63
N ALA A 22 2.96 5.88 3.88
CA ALA A 22 2.94 6.21 2.46
C ALA A 22 1.99 5.29 1.70
N LEU A 23 2.07 3.98 1.95
CA LEU A 23 1.21 2.98 1.30
C LEU A 23 -0.28 3.20 1.59
N ILE A 24 -0.65 3.43 2.85
CA ILE A 24 -2.05 3.64 3.26
C ILE A 24 -2.63 4.89 2.57
N ILE A 25 -1.87 5.98 2.53
CA ILE A 25 -2.34 7.21 1.88
C ILE A 25 -2.39 7.04 0.35
N THR A 26 -1.40 6.40 -0.26
CA THR A 26 -1.44 6.06 -1.69
C THR A 26 -2.65 5.18 -2.02
N LYS A 27 -3.00 4.22 -1.17
CA LYS A 27 -4.21 3.40 -1.33
C LYS A 27 -5.47 4.25 -1.33
N TYR A 28 -5.61 5.19 -0.39
CA TYR A 28 -6.76 6.09 -0.37
C TYR A 28 -6.82 6.97 -1.62
N TYR A 29 -5.69 7.54 -2.02
CA TYR A 29 -5.57 8.29 -3.26
C TYR A 29 -6.04 7.48 -4.47
N LEU A 30 -5.48 6.27 -4.67
CA LEU A 30 -5.88 5.38 -5.77
C LEU A 30 -7.35 4.97 -5.69
N THR A 31 -7.88 4.73 -4.49
CA THR A 31 -9.29 4.38 -4.29
C THR A 31 -10.20 5.51 -4.79
N ILE A 32 -9.87 6.76 -4.45
CA ILE A 32 -10.62 7.94 -4.92
C ILE A 32 -10.50 8.05 -6.44
N CYS A 33 -9.29 7.97 -6.99
CA CYS A 33 -9.09 8.08 -8.43
C CYS A 33 -9.81 6.98 -9.22
N LEU A 34 -9.72 5.72 -8.77
CA LEU A 34 -10.42 4.59 -9.39
C LEU A 34 -11.94 4.72 -9.27
N ALA A 35 -12.46 5.22 -8.15
CA ALA A 35 -13.89 5.47 -8.00
C ALA A 35 -14.40 6.55 -8.96
N ILE A 36 -13.65 7.66 -9.09
CA ILE A 36 -13.97 8.72 -10.06
C ILE A 36 -13.88 8.18 -11.50
N SER A 37 -12.80 7.47 -11.83
CA SER A 37 -12.64 6.83 -13.14
C SER A 37 -13.78 5.86 -13.45
N PHE A 38 -14.17 5.02 -12.47
CA PHE A 38 -15.30 4.12 -12.64
C PHE A 38 -16.60 4.87 -12.93
N LEU A 39 -16.92 5.90 -12.14
CA LEU A 39 -18.15 6.68 -12.35
C LEU A 39 -18.15 7.31 -13.75
N LEU A 40 -17.07 7.98 -14.13
CA LEU A 40 -16.94 8.62 -15.45
C LEU A 40 -17.10 7.60 -16.60
N LEU A 41 -16.45 6.44 -16.49
CA LEU A 41 -16.52 5.39 -17.51
C LEU A 41 -17.89 4.71 -17.56
N ALA A 42 -18.53 4.50 -16.41
CA ALA A 42 -19.86 3.92 -16.34
C ALA A 42 -20.91 4.82 -17.02
N PHE A 43 -20.87 6.13 -16.77
CA PHE A 43 -21.76 7.09 -17.46
C PHE A 43 -21.50 7.18 -18.96
N ALA A 44 -20.26 6.95 -19.40
CA ALA A 44 -19.88 6.92 -20.80
C ALA A 44 -20.08 5.55 -21.49
N GLY A 45 -20.62 4.55 -20.78
CA GLY A 45 -20.89 3.21 -21.34
C GLY A 45 -19.65 2.35 -21.56
N TYR A 46 -18.53 2.66 -20.90
CA TYR A 46 -17.26 1.95 -21.01
C TYR A 46 -17.04 0.92 -19.89
N THR A 47 -15.96 0.14 -20.02
CA THR A 47 -15.66 -1.09 -19.25
C THR A 47 -15.67 -0.94 -17.73
N GLU A 48 -16.08 -2.01 -17.03
CA GLU A 48 -16.08 -2.14 -15.56
C GLU A 48 -14.68 -2.36 -14.94
N SER A 49 -13.61 -2.33 -15.73
CA SER A 49 -12.24 -2.62 -15.26
C SER A 49 -11.84 -1.77 -14.04
N ALA A 50 -12.17 -0.47 -14.03
CA ALA A 50 -11.91 0.42 -12.90
C ALA A 50 -12.57 -0.06 -11.60
N PHE A 51 -13.78 -0.64 -11.69
CA PHE A 51 -14.51 -1.19 -10.55
C PHE A 51 -13.86 -2.46 -10.00
N TYR A 52 -13.47 -3.40 -10.87
CA TYR A 52 -12.77 -4.61 -10.42
C TYR A 52 -11.43 -4.30 -9.76
N ILE A 53 -10.69 -3.31 -10.28
CA ILE A 53 -9.44 -2.84 -9.68
C ILE A 53 -9.71 -2.15 -8.34
N LEU A 54 -10.75 -1.31 -8.25
CA LEU A 54 -11.18 -0.67 -7.01
C LEU A 54 -11.54 -1.70 -5.92
N LEU A 55 -12.29 -2.74 -6.28
CA LEU A 55 -12.63 -3.84 -5.39
C LEU A 55 -11.38 -4.60 -4.93
N THR A 56 -10.48 -4.93 -5.87
CA THR A 56 -9.22 -5.62 -5.56
C THR A 56 -8.37 -4.84 -4.54
N LEU A 57 -8.24 -3.53 -4.75
CA LEU A 57 -7.45 -2.64 -3.88
C LEU A 57 -8.02 -2.57 -2.45
N ASN A 58 -9.33 -2.71 -2.28
CA ASN A 58 -10.01 -2.48 -1.01
C ASN A 58 -10.43 -3.77 -0.28
N ALA A 59 -10.83 -4.80 -1.01
CA ALA A 59 -11.31 -6.07 -0.46
C ALA A 59 -10.18 -7.06 -0.15
N ILE A 60 -9.10 -7.08 -0.94
CA ILE A 60 -7.98 -8.01 -0.69
C ILE A 60 -7.32 -7.77 0.67
N PRO A 61 -6.99 -6.53 1.09
CA PRO A 61 -6.28 -6.31 2.35
C PRO A 61 -6.97 -6.91 3.59
N PRO A 62 -8.28 -6.69 3.85
CA PRO A 62 -8.95 -7.29 5.01
C PRO A 62 -9.06 -8.81 4.91
N ILE A 63 -9.35 -9.36 3.72
CA ILE A 63 -9.43 -10.82 3.50
C ILE A 63 -8.08 -11.46 3.78
N LEU A 64 -7.01 -10.93 3.18
CA LEU A 64 -5.67 -11.47 3.34
C LEU A 64 -5.17 -11.33 4.78
N SER A 65 -5.47 -10.21 5.44
CA SER A 65 -5.14 -10.01 6.86
C SER A 65 -5.85 -11.03 7.76
N TYR A 66 -7.12 -11.32 7.49
CA TYR A 66 -7.89 -12.33 8.22
C TYR A 66 -7.30 -13.72 8.01
N VAL A 67 -7.08 -14.13 6.75
CA VAL A 67 -6.52 -15.44 6.40
C VAL A 67 -5.15 -15.65 7.02
N LEU A 68 -4.25 -14.65 6.95
CA LEU A 68 -2.92 -14.76 7.56
C LEU A 68 -2.98 -14.95 9.08
N LYS A 69 -3.84 -14.19 9.77
CA LYS A 69 -4.02 -14.29 11.23
C LYS A 69 -4.60 -15.64 11.64
N ASP A 70 -5.67 -16.09 10.96
CA ASP A 70 -6.32 -17.35 11.26
C ASP A 70 -5.39 -18.54 11.00
N TYR A 71 -4.72 -18.55 9.84
CA TYR A 71 -3.83 -19.63 9.46
C TYR A 71 -2.60 -19.74 10.38
N SER A 72 -2.05 -18.60 10.82
CA SER A 72 -0.97 -18.57 11.81
C SER A 72 -1.40 -19.07 13.19
N LYS A 73 -2.65 -18.87 13.58
CA LYS A 73 -3.17 -19.32 14.88
C LYS A 73 -3.44 -20.83 14.87
N ASN A 74 -3.97 -21.34 13.76
CA ASN A 74 -4.42 -22.72 13.63
C ASN A 74 -3.30 -23.68 13.22
N ARG A 75 -2.18 -23.20 12.67
CA ARG A 75 -1.02 -24.02 12.32
C ARG A 75 0.25 -23.46 12.94
N ALA A 76 0.93 -24.27 13.75
CA ALA A 76 2.24 -23.98 14.34
C ALA A 76 3.37 -23.98 13.30
N ASN A 77 3.21 -23.22 12.21
CA ASN A 77 4.21 -23.05 11.18
C ASN A 77 5.05 -21.81 11.50
N SER A 78 6.31 -22.04 11.90
CA SER A 78 7.27 -21.00 12.32
C SER A 78 7.55 -19.95 11.25
N TRP A 79 7.43 -20.30 9.97
CA TRP A 79 7.59 -19.35 8.87
C TRP A 79 6.40 -18.40 8.78
N LEU A 80 5.17 -18.90 8.92
CA LEU A 80 3.94 -18.09 8.90
C LEU A 80 3.78 -17.23 10.16
N SER A 81 4.13 -17.77 11.34
CA SER A 81 4.15 -16.98 12.57
C SER A 81 5.12 -15.81 12.46
N SER A 82 6.21 -15.96 11.70
CA SER A 82 7.14 -14.87 11.44
C SER A 82 6.53 -13.71 10.63
N PHE A 83 5.38 -13.87 9.95
CA PHE A 83 4.67 -12.78 9.26
C PHE A 83 3.61 -12.11 10.15
N THR A 84 3.01 -12.86 11.07
CA THR A 84 1.94 -12.39 11.95
C THR A 84 2.45 -11.84 13.27
N GLU A 85 3.55 -12.38 13.79
CA GLU A 85 4.18 -11.88 14.99
C GLU A 85 4.81 -10.51 14.74
N ASP A 86 4.36 -9.53 15.50
CA ASP A 86 5.02 -8.25 15.62
C ASP A 86 6.31 -8.43 16.42
N LYS A 87 7.46 -8.30 15.74
CA LYS A 87 8.74 -8.19 16.44
C LYS A 87 8.68 -6.99 17.38
N THR A 88 9.32 -7.09 18.54
CA THR A 88 9.42 -5.98 19.50
C THR A 88 10.02 -4.75 18.84
N PHE A 89 9.16 -3.75 18.60
CA PHE A 89 9.58 -2.41 18.20
C PHE A 89 10.35 -1.80 19.36
N THR A 90 11.53 -1.28 19.07
CA THR A 90 12.32 -0.52 20.04
C THR A 90 11.58 0.77 20.38
N LEU A 91 10.85 1.32 19.42
CA LEU A 91 10.05 2.54 19.54
C LEU A 91 8.55 2.18 19.50
N ASN A 92 8.05 1.57 20.58
CA ASN A 92 6.62 1.21 20.68
C ASN A 92 5.69 2.43 20.55
N ASN A 93 6.13 3.60 21.04
CA ASN A 93 5.38 4.84 20.92
C ASN A 93 5.22 5.27 19.45
N LEU A 94 6.26 5.11 18.63
CA LEU A 94 6.22 5.40 17.19
C LEU A 94 5.26 4.46 16.46
N LYS A 95 5.27 3.17 16.81
CA LYS A 95 4.29 2.19 16.31
C LYS A 95 2.86 2.63 16.64
N ALA A 96 2.60 3.06 17.87
CA ALA A 96 1.27 3.49 18.32
C ALA A 96 0.80 4.78 17.61
N ILE A 97 1.63 5.82 17.57
CA ILE A 97 1.29 7.11 16.95
C ILE A 97 0.97 6.95 15.46
N TYR A 98 1.74 6.12 14.77
CA TYR A 98 1.60 5.92 13.33
C TYR A 98 0.71 4.72 12.95
N GLY A 99 0.23 3.97 13.95
CA GLY A 99 -0.67 2.82 13.77
C GLY A 99 -0.04 1.67 12.99
N TYR A 100 1.29 1.48 13.07
CA TYR A 100 1.95 0.44 12.27
C TYR A 100 1.52 -0.96 12.72
N LEU A 101 0.91 -1.70 11.81
CA LEU A 101 0.56 -3.12 11.97
C LEU A 101 1.21 -3.92 10.84
N LYS A 102 2.08 -4.87 11.18
CA LYS A 102 2.87 -5.61 10.20
C LYS A 102 2.02 -6.41 9.22
N VAL A 103 1.01 -7.12 9.72
CA VAL A 103 0.10 -7.92 8.88
C VAL A 103 -0.64 -7.02 7.89
N GLU A 104 -1.14 -5.87 8.36
CA GLU A 104 -1.81 -4.92 7.47
C GLU A 104 -0.87 -4.32 6.46
N HIS A 105 0.37 -4.00 6.85
CA HIS A 105 1.39 -3.54 5.91
C HIS A 105 1.60 -4.56 4.80
N ILE A 106 1.81 -5.84 5.14
CA ILE A 106 1.97 -6.91 4.14
C ILE A 106 0.75 -7.01 3.24
N ALA A 107 -0.46 -7.06 3.83
CA ALA A 107 -1.68 -7.25 3.07
C ALA A 107 -1.98 -6.08 2.11
N ASN A 108 -1.78 -4.84 2.57
CA ASN A 108 -1.92 -3.67 1.71
C ASN A 108 -0.81 -3.62 0.65
N SER A 109 0.43 -4.06 0.95
CA SER A 109 1.52 -4.08 -0.04
C SER A 109 1.25 -5.07 -1.16
N VAL A 110 0.77 -6.27 -0.82
CA VAL A 110 0.36 -7.28 -1.80
C VAL A 110 -0.78 -6.76 -2.66
N SER A 111 -1.83 -6.20 -2.04
CA SER A 111 -2.97 -5.63 -2.77
C SER A 111 -2.57 -4.47 -3.69
N TYR A 112 -1.66 -3.60 -3.24
CA TYR A 112 -1.13 -2.51 -4.06
C TYR A 112 -0.34 -3.03 -5.27
N LEU A 113 0.53 -4.03 -5.09
CA LEU A 113 1.26 -4.66 -6.20
C LEU A 113 0.31 -5.29 -7.22
N ILE A 114 -0.70 -6.03 -6.77
CA ILE A 114 -1.72 -6.61 -7.66
C ILE A 114 -2.44 -5.49 -8.41
N THR A 115 -2.80 -4.41 -7.73
CA THR A 115 -3.45 -3.23 -8.32
C THR A 115 -2.60 -2.63 -9.45
N LEU A 116 -1.29 -2.47 -9.24
CA LEU A 116 -0.38 -1.98 -10.29
C LEU A 116 -0.34 -2.92 -11.50
N VAL A 117 -0.30 -4.24 -11.28
CA VAL A 117 -0.36 -5.23 -12.37
C VAL A 117 -1.68 -5.13 -13.13
N LEU A 118 -2.80 -4.99 -12.42
CA LEU A 118 -4.11 -4.84 -13.06
C LEU A 118 -4.22 -3.53 -13.86
N LEU A 119 -3.62 -2.43 -13.40
CA LEU A 119 -3.56 -1.18 -14.18
C LEU A 119 -2.77 -1.36 -15.50
N ILE A 120 -1.68 -2.15 -15.48
CA ILE A 120 -0.92 -2.49 -16.69
C ILE A 120 -1.76 -3.35 -17.64
N LEU A 121 -2.43 -4.38 -17.10
CA LEU A 121 -3.31 -5.24 -17.91
C LEU A 121 -4.46 -4.44 -18.50
N TRP A 122 -5.02 -3.50 -17.73
CA TRP A 122 -6.06 -2.61 -18.19
C TRP A 122 -5.59 -1.74 -19.36
N GLN A 123 -4.39 -1.13 -19.25
CA GLN A 123 -3.78 -0.40 -20.36
C GLN A 123 -3.60 -1.29 -21.60
N TYR A 124 -3.09 -2.51 -21.42
CA TYR A 124 -2.86 -3.45 -22.51
C TYR A 124 -4.16 -3.82 -23.24
N THR A 125 -5.26 -4.02 -22.51
CA THR A 125 -6.55 -4.32 -23.12
C THR A 125 -7.06 -3.20 -24.02
N TYR A 126 -6.82 -1.93 -23.67
CA TYR A 126 -7.22 -0.79 -24.50
C TYR A 126 -6.38 -0.65 -25.76
N ILE A 127 -5.06 -0.85 -25.66
CA ILE A 127 -4.16 -0.79 -26.81
C ILE A 127 -4.47 -1.93 -27.80
N SER A 128 -4.77 -3.13 -27.31
CA SER A 128 -4.93 -4.32 -28.14
C SER A 128 -6.32 -4.46 -28.78
N LYS A 129 -7.40 -4.09 -28.08
CA LYS A 129 -8.77 -4.30 -28.57
C LYS A 129 -9.39 -3.08 -29.24
N GLY A 130 -8.80 -1.90 -29.08
CA GLY A 130 -9.39 -0.64 -29.54
C GLY A 130 -10.74 -0.34 -28.88
N GLY A 131 -11.36 0.79 -29.23
CA GLY A 131 -12.74 1.10 -28.83
C GLY A 131 -12.93 2.16 -27.72
N MET A 132 -11.88 2.86 -27.29
CA MET A 132 -11.99 4.00 -26.37
C MET A 132 -11.67 5.34 -27.04
N MET A 133 -12.27 6.43 -26.56
CA MET A 133 -11.88 7.78 -26.94
C MET A 133 -10.38 8.00 -26.66
N GLN A 134 -9.66 8.62 -27.61
CA GLN A 134 -8.21 8.84 -27.53
C GLN A 134 -7.76 9.48 -26.20
N GLU A 135 -8.61 10.36 -25.65
CA GLU A 135 -8.37 11.09 -24.40
C GLU A 135 -8.31 10.18 -23.17
N LEU A 136 -8.97 9.01 -23.20
CA LEU A 136 -9.06 8.07 -22.07
C LEU A 136 -8.13 6.86 -22.20
N ILE A 137 -7.47 6.69 -23.36
CA ILE A 137 -6.59 5.55 -23.63
C ILE A 137 -5.46 5.44 -22.60
N TYR A 138 -4.94 6.57 -22.12
CA TYR A 138 -3.81 6.62 -21.18
C TYR A 138 -4.22 6.73 -19.72
N LEU A 139 -5.52 6.71 -19.39
CA LEU A 139 -6.01 6.82 -18.02
C LEU A 139 -5.38 5.77 -17.08
N PRO A 140 -5.32 4.46 -17.43
CA PRO A 140 -4.69 3.46 -16.55
C PRO A 140 -3.21 3.76 -16.28
N THR A 141 -2.49 4.26 -17.29
CA THR A 141 -1.08 4.63 -17.18
C THR A 141 -0.88 5.87 -16.31
N LEU A 142 -1.74 6.88 -16.45
CA LEU A 142 -1.74 8.07 -15.60
C LEU A 142 -1.98 7.70 -14.13
N LEU A 143 -2.94 6.82 -13.85
CA LEU A 143 -3.20 6.31 -12.50
C LEU A 143 -2.00 5.56 -11.92
N LEU A 144 -1.36 4.71 -12.73
CA LEU A 144 -0.16 3.97 -12.32
C LEU A 144 0.99 4.93 -11.97
N LEU A 145 1.36 5.83 -12.88
CA LEU A 145 2.49 6.73 -12.68
C LEU A 145 2.24 7.72 -11.55
N SER A 146 1.04 8.30 -11.47
CA SER A 146 0.67 9.20 -10.39
C SER A 146 0.68 8.50 -9.03
N SER A 147 0.20 7.27 -8.93
CA SER A 147 0.23 6.51 -7.67
C SER A 147 1.65 6.20 -7.20
N LEU A 148 2.56 5.82 -8.11
CA LEU A 148 3.97 5.61 -7.80
C LEU A 148 4.65 6.89 -7.34
N LEU A 149 4.37 8.02 -8.01
CA LEU A 149 4.90 9.32 -7.64
C LEU A 149 4.41 9.76 -6.26
N VAL A 150 3.09 9.66 -6.00
CA VAL A 150 2.48 9.96 -4.69
C VAL A 150 3.12 9.08 -3.61
N HIS A 151 3.28 7.77 -3.86
CA HIS A 151 3.90 6.86 -2.92
C HIS A 151 5.34 7.25 -2.58
N LEU A 152 6.15 7.57 -3.60
CA LEU A 152 7.55 7.95 -3.42
C LEU A 152 7.68 9.27 -2.64
N VAL A 153 6.90 10.28 -3.00
CA VAL A 153 6.89 11.58 -2.30
C VAL A 153 6.49 11.41 -0.85
N LEU A 154 5.42 10.65 -0.58
CA LEU A 154 4.96 10.40 0.79
C LEU A 154 5.96 9.59 1.59
N PHE A 155 6.61 8.59 0.98
CA PHE A 155 7.64 7.81 1.65
C PHE A 155 8.80 8.69 2.12
N ILE A 156 9.31 9.56 1.25
CA ILE A 156 10.36 10.52 1.58
C ILE A 156 9.89 11.47 2.68
N PHE A 157 8.69 12.05 2.53
CA PHE A 157 8.10 12.95 3.52
C PHE A 157 8.00 12.30 4.91
N TYR A 158 7.50 11.07 5.01
CA TYR A 158 7.37 10.37 6.28
C TYR A 158 8.70 9.92 6.87
N ILE A 159 9.76 9.73 6.07
CA ILE A 159 11.11 9.51 6.63
C ILE A 159 11.54 10.76 7.40
N PHE A 160 11.41 11.94 6.79
CA PHE A 160 11.80 13.20 7.44
C PHE A 160 10.91 13.52 8.64
N LYS A 161 9.59 13.39 8.48
CA LYS A 161 8.63 13.66 9.56
C LYS A 161 8.89 12.79 10.79
N ILE A 162 9.07 11.48 10.62
CA ILE A 162 9.30 10.57 11.74
C ILE A 162 10.65 10.85 12.41
N ARG A 163 11.69 11.17 11.65
CA ARG A 163 12.99 11.57 12.22
C ARG A 163 12.90 12.85 13.03
N TRP A 164 12.13 13.83 12.54
CA TRP A 164 11.86 15.08 13.25
C TRP A 164 11.12 14.82 14.57
N ASP A 165 10.08 13.99 14.53
CA ASP A 165 9.31 13.63 15.73
C ASP A 165 10.18 12.93 16.78
N LEU A 166 11.08 12.03 16.36
CA LEU A 166 12.04 11.37 17.25
C LEU A 166 13.08 12.32 17.85
N SER A 167 13.40 13.42 17.18
CA SER A 167 14.38 14.40 17.64
C SER A 167 13.78 15.40 18.63
N ASN A 168 12.51 15.76 18.48
CA ASN A 168 11.89 16.88 19.19
C ASN A 168 10.90 16.44 20.28
N ASN A 169 10.24 15.31 20.08
CA ASN A 169 9.46 14.67 21.13
C ASN A 169 10.32 13.51 21.60
N SER A 170 10.74 13.52 22.86
CA SER A 170 11.46 12.42 23.49
C SER A 170 10.56 11.15 23.51
N LEU A 171 10.52 10.46 22.37
CA LEU A 171 9.76 9.25 22.11
C LEU A 171 10.52 7.99 22.50
#